data_AF-A0ABD0R3J2-F1
#
_entry.id   AF-A0ABD0R3J2-F1
#
_cell.length_a   1.000
_cell.length_b   1.000
_cell.length_c   1.000
_cell.angle_alpha   90.00
_cell.angle_beta   90.00
_cell.angle_gamma   90.00
#
_symmetry.space_group_name_H-M   'P 1'
#
loop_
_entity.id
_entity.type
_entity.pdbx_description
1 polymer ?
#
loop_
_entity_poly.entity_id
_entity_poly.type
_entity_poly.pdbx_seq_one_letter_code
_entity_poly.pdbx_strand_id
1 'polypeptide(L)' 'HALDLQLAVANILQLLVHSERNQQILCEAGLHSRLLQRCSCALGDEDHPLHPPLQRMFERLASQALEPMVL' A
#
# COMPACT_ATOMS: atom_id res chain seq x y z
N HIS A 1 12.87 -5.38 16.55
CA HIS A 1 12.17 -4.21 17.13
C HIS A 1 11.64 -3.25 16.07
N ALA A 2 12.47 -2.60 15.24
CA ALA A 2 11.96 -1.67 14.21
C ALA A 2 11.21 -2.39 13.07
N LEU A 3 11.72 -3.55 12.62
CA LEU A 3 11.08 -4.33 11.56
C LEU A 3 9.72 -4.91 11.99
N ASP A 4 9.61 -5.42 13.22
CA ASP A 4 8.34 -5.94 13.75
C ASP A 4 7.26 -4.86 13.80
N LEU A 5 7.64 -3.63 14.15
CA LEU A 5 6.75 -2.47 14.11
C LEU A 5 6.34 -2.14 12.67
N GLN A 6 7.27 -2.14 11.72
CA GLN A 6 6.96 -1.91 10.31
C GLN A 6 6.01 -2.97 9.76
N LEU A 7 6.21 -4.24 10.12
CA LEU A 7 5.32 -5.34 9.75
C LEU A 7 3.93 -5.17 10.39
N ALA A 8 3.86 -4.80 11.67
CA ALA A 8 2.59 -4.52 12.34
C ALA A 8 1.84 -3.37 11.65
N VAL A 9 2.53 -2.29 11.30
CA VAL A 9 1.95 -1.16 10.55
C VAL A 9 1.49 -1.60 9.16
N ALA A 10 2.31 -2.36 8.42
CA ALA A 10 1.94 -2.90 7.12
C ALA A 10 0.68 -3.77 7.20
N ASN A 11 0.56 -4.62 8.22
CA ASN A 11 -0.63 -5.43 8.45
C ASN A 11 -1.87 -4.57 8.73
N ILE A 12 -1.75 -3.51 9.54
CA ILE A 12 -2.86 -2.59 9.78
C ILE A 12 -3.28 -1.90 8.48
N LEU A 13 -2.31 -1.40 7.69
CA LEU A 13 -2.58 -0.78 6.40
C LEU A 13 -3.26 -1.75 5.43
N GLN A 14 -2.87 -3.02 5.41
CA GLN A 14 -3.54 -4.05 4.60
C GLN A 14 -5.01 -4.23 4.98
N LEU A 15 -5.34 -4.26 6.27
CA LEU A 15 -6.72 -4.34 6.73
C LEU A 15 -7.54 -3.13 6.25
N LEU A 16 -6.93 -1.94 6.24
CA LEU A 16 -7.57 -0.74 5.71
C LEU A 16 -7.80 -0.85 4.20
N VAL A 17 -6.82 -1.30 3.43
CA VAL A 17 -6.91 -1.47 1.96
C VAL A 17 -7.86 -2.60 1.53
N HIS A 18 -8.47 -3.35 2.46
CA HIS A 18 -9.32 -4.49 2.11
C HIS A 18 -10.67 -4.11 1.47
N SER A 19 -11.27 -2.97 1.83
CA SER A 19 -12.54 -2.52 1.26
C SER A 19 -12.32 -1.51 0.13
N GLU A 20 -13.17 -1.56 -0.90
CA GLU A 20 -13.13 -0.64 -2.04
C GLU A 20 -13.29 0.82 -1.60
N ARG A 21 -14.24 1.10 -0.70
CA ARG A 21 -14.42 2.43 -0.11
C ARG A 21 -13.13 2.96 0.52
N ASN A 22 -12.40 2.11 1.24
CA ASN A 22 -11.13 2.54 1.84
C ASN A 22 -10.04 2.70 0.78
N GLN A 23 -10.01 1.84 -0.25
CA GLN A 23 -9.08 1.99 -1.37
C GLN A 23 -9.26 3.35 -2.05
N GLN A 24 -10.51 3.76 -2.32
CA GLN A 24 -10.83 5.08 -2.86
C GLN A 24 -10.31 6.20 -1.96
N ILE A 25 -10.69 6.20 -0.67
CA ILE A 25 -10.25 7.22 0.30
C ILE A 25 -8.72 7.30 0.39
N LEU A 26 -8.05 6.15 0.44
CA LEU A 26 -6.59 6.07 0.53
C LEU A 26 -5.90 6.50 -0.77
N CYS A 27 -6.52 6.24 -1.92
CA CYS A 27 -6.04 6.72 -3.21
C CYS A 27 -6.18 8.23 -3.35
N GLU A 28 -7.33 8.79 -2.98
CA GLU A 28 -7.56 10.25 -2.93
C GLU A 28 -6.59 10.94 -1.97
N ALA A 29 -6.25 10.29 -0.85
CA ALA A 29 -5.22 10.77 0.08
C ALA A 29 -3.78 10.62 -0.45
N GLY A 30 -3.58 10.00 -1.62
CA GLY A 30 -2.28 9.83 -2.27
C GLY A 30 -1.39 8.75 -1.63
N LEU A 31 -1.95 7.74 -0.96
CA LEU A 31 -1.16 6.71 -0.27
C LEU A 31 -0.27 5.92 -1.23
N HIS A 32 -0.73 5.59 -2.44
CA HIS A 32 0.06 4.88 -3.45
C HIS A 32 1.37 5.63 -3.78
N SER A 33 1.31 6.96 -3.96
CA SER A 33 2.49 7.79 -4.22
C SER A 33 3.44 7.82 -3.03
N ARG A 34 2.91 7.93 -1.81
CA ARG A 34 3.72 7.91 -0.58
C ARG A 34 4.43 6.57 -0.37
N LEU A 35 3.75 5.44 -0.65
CA LEU A 35 4.35 4.11 -0.61
C LEU A 35 5.53 4.03 -1.58
N LEU A 36 5.37 4.51 -2.81
CA LEU A 36 6.46 4.51 -3.79
C LEU A 36 7.64 5.39 -3.34
N GLN A 37 7.37 6.59 -2.83
CA GLN A 37 8.43 7.52 -2.41
C GLN A 37 9.18 7.10 -1.14
N ARG A 38 8.49 6.42 -0.20
CA ARG A 38 9.06 6.08 1.11
C ARG A 38 9.53 4.64 1.20
N CYS A 39 8.97 3.76 0.40
CA CYS A 39 9.23 2.33 0.44
C CYS A 39 9.81 1.79 -0.88
N SER A 40 10.32 2.65 -1.77
CA SER A 40 10.92 2.23 -3.05
C SER A 40 11.97 1.12 -2.87
N CYS A 41 12.84 1.21 -1.86
CA CYS A 41 13.83 0.16 -1.58
C CYS A 41 13.17 -1.18 -1.25
N ALA A 42 12.18 -1.19 -0.35
CA ALA A 42 11.47 -2.40 0.03
C ALA A 42 10.55 -2.93 -1.09
N LEU A 43 10.03 -2.05 -1.96
CA LEU A 43 9.25 -2.42 -3.13
C LEU A 43 10.12 -2.97 -4.27
N GLY A 44 11.39 -2.55 -4.35
CA GLY A 44 12.33 -3.00 -5.39
C GLY A 44 13.17 -4.21 -5.00
N ASP A 45 13.11 -4.65 -3.75
CA ASP A 45 13.86 -5.79 -3.21
C ASP A 45 12.89 -6.90 -2.81
N GLU A 46 12.80 -7.97 -3.62
CA GLU A 46 11.87 -9.09 -3.40
C GLU A 46 12.22 -9.91 -2.14
N ASP A 47 13.48 -9.88 -1.70
CA ASP A 47 13.92 -10.56 -0.48
C ASP A 47 13.58 -9.74 0.79
N HIS A 48 13.15 -8.48 0.62
CA HIS A 48 12.79 -7.63 1.74
C HIS A 48 11.51 -8.13 2.43
N PRO A 49 11.46 -8.29 3.76
CA PRO A 49 10.29 -8.84 4.47
C PRO A 49 9.01 -8.00 4.32
N LEU A 50 9.14 -6.69 4.07
CA LEU A 50 8.01 -5.81 3.77
C LEU A 50 7.57 -5.83 2.30
N HIS A 51 8.31 -6.49 1.41
CA HIS A 51 7.99 -6.51 -0.02
C HIS A 51 6.61 -7.12 -0.29
N PRO A 52 6.29 -8.36 0.14
CA PRO A 52 5.00 -8.95 -0.15
C PRO A 52 3.79 -8.15 0.36
N PRO A 53 3.83 -7.52 1.57
CA PRO A 53 2.70 -6.71 1.99
C PRO A 53 2.60 -5.35 1.29
N LEU A 54 3.73 -4.69 1.02
CA LEU A 54 3.73 -3.38 0.37
C LEU A 54 3.37 -3.48 -1.11
N GLN A 55 3.87 -4.49 -1.82
CA GLN A 55 3.54 -4.73 -3.23
C GLN A 55 2.03 -4.88 -3.42
N ARG A 56 1.39 -5.80 -2.68
CA ARG A 56 -0.05 -6.04 -2.79
C ARG A 56 -0.89 -4.81 -2.48
N MET A 57 -0.48 -4.02 -1.49
CA MET A 57 -1.14 -2.74 -1.18
C MET A 57 -0.98 -1.74 -2.32
N PHE A 58 0.26 -1.58 -2.82
CA PHE A 58 0.56 -0.65 -3.89
C PHE A 58 -0.20 -1.01 -5.17
N GLU A 59 -0.21 -2.27 -5.57
CA GLU A 59 -0.94 -2.77 -6.74
C GLU A 59 -2.45 -2.48 -6.63
N ARG A 60 -3.07 -2.78 -5.48
CA ARG A 60 -4.50 -2.49 -5.27
C ARG A 60 -4.81 -1.00 -5.38
N LEU A 61 -4.02 -0.16 -4.74
CA LEU A 61 -4.22 1.29 -4.78
C LEU A 61 -3.90 1.88 -6.16
N ALA A 62 -2.89 1.36 -6.86
CA ALA A 62 -2.58 1.79 -8.21
C ALA A 62 -3.70 1.40 -9.18
N SER A 63 -4.24 0.18 -9.09
CA SER A 63 -5.40 -0.24 -9.87
C SER A 63 -6.61 0.65 -9.59
N GLN A 64 -6.92 0.90 -8.32
CA GLN A 64 -8.02 1.79 -7.94
C GLN A 64 -7.85 3.22 -8.48
N ALA A 65 -6.62 3.74 -8.49
CA ALA A 65 -6.33 5.07 -9.03
C ALA A 65 -6.43 5.14 -10.57
N LEU A 66 -6.32 3.99 -11.26
CA LEU A 66 -6.48 3.88 -12.70
C LEU A 66 -7.93 3.59 -13.13
N GLU A 67 -8.76 3.11 -12.21
CA GLU A 67 -10.18 2.89 -12.47
C GLU A 67 -10.94 4.22 -12.64
N PRO A 68 -11.90 4.29 -13.59
CA PRO A 68 -12.74 5.47 -13.74
C PRO A 68 -13.58 5.65 -12.48
N MET A 69 -13.48 6.81 -11.83
CA MET A 69 -14.40 7.20 -10.76
C MET A 69 -15.82 7.17 -11.30
N VAL A 70 -16.62 6.18 -10.87
CA VAL A 70 -18.06 6.16 -11.15
C VAL A 70 -18.69 7.22 -10.26
N LEU A 71 -18.85 8.42 -10.82
CA LEU A 71 -19.53 9.57 -10.23
C LEU A 71 -21.02 9.31 -10.02
#